data_AF-A0A8X6RNN2-F1
#
_entry.id   AF-A0A8X6RNN2-F1
#
_cell.length_a   1.000
_cell.length_b   1.000
_cell.length_c   1.000
_cell.angle_alpha   90.00
_cell.angle_beta   90.00
_cell.angle_gamma   90.00
#
_symmetry.space_group_name_H-M   'P 1'
#
loop_
_entity.id
_entity.type
_entity.pdbx_description
1 polymer ?
#
loop_
_entity_poly.entity_id
_entity_poly.type
_entity_poly.pdbx_seq_one_letter_code
_entity_poly.pdbx_strand_id
1 'polypeptide(L)'
;MIVLACLRKEPMDLKTFVQNRVAKIQELYPNQLWRHVPSDQNPADLVSRGVDPDKLLQQNLWFNGPTFLSGDDYPNRTINCREKLDEYNSELKNCVNERIENFQSVLNIHVNDFLNDLLNLSNNYITILRVLSFIFRFVENLKGINKVAGPLTTKEFEKAETYLVKKVQEQEFSSDINHLKTVHIELVSDLTSQAFIAALKRFMARRGKCAKLFSDNGKNFVGASNEIKNSLK
;
A
#
# COMPACT_ATOMS: atom_id res chain seq x y z
N MET A 1 16.80 -13.38 24.48
CA MET A 1 17.63 -12.14 24.50
C MET A 1 16.85 -10.91 24.05
N ILE A 2 16.11 -10.94 22.94
CA ILE A 2 15.29 -9.81 22.44
C ILE A 2 14.22 -9.37 23.46
N VAL A 3 13.46 -10.31 24.02
CA VAL A 3 12.38 -10.00 24.99
C VAL A 3 12.89 -9.22 26.21
N LEU A 4 14.03 -9.62 26.78
CA LEU A 4 14.61 -8.92 27.94
C LEU A 4 15.07 -7.50 27.56
N ALA A 5 15.59 -7.30 26.34
CA ALA A 5 15.92 -5.98 25.84
C ALA A 5 14.68 -5.11 25.62
N CYS A 6 13.58 -5.70 25.11
CA CYS A 6 12.29 -5.01 24.96
C CYS A 6 11.68 -4.60 26.31
N LEU A 7 11.75 -5.47 27.33
CA LEU A 7 11.24 -5.17 28.67
C LEU A 7 12.00 -4.05 29.40
N ARG A 8 13.25 -3.80 29.01
CA ARG A 8 14.09 -2.71 29.55
C ARG A 8 13.89 -1.37 28.81
N LYS A 9 13.15 -1.36 27.70
CA LYS A 9 12.87 -0.16 26.91
C LYS A 9 11.56 0.51 27.34
N GLU A 10 11.43 1.76 26.94
CA GLU A 10 10.15 2.46 26.98
C GLU A 10 9.21 1.84 25.92
N PRO A 11 7.95 1.49 26.27
CA PRO A 11 7.04 0.84 25.34
C PRO A 11 6.84 1.61 24.04
N MET A 12 6.96 2.94 24.08
CA MET A 12 6.74 3.81 22.93
C MET A 12 7.78 3.63 21.82
N ASP A 13 8.99 3.16 22.16
CA ASP A 13 10.07 2.87 21.20
C ASP A 13 9.83 1.61 20.37
N LEU A 14 8.89 0.75 20.78
CA LEU A 14 8.68 -0.59 20.23
C LEU A 14 7.51 -0.62 19.25
N LYS A 15 7.54 -1.55 18.28
CA LYS A 15 6.41 -1.79 17.36
C LYS A 15 5.12 -2.09 18.13
N THR A 16 3.98 -1.68 17.59
CA THR A 16 2.65 -1.72 18.26
C THR A 16 2.34 -3.06 18.95
N PHE A 17 2.67 -4.19 18.32
CA PHE A 17 2.45 -5.52 18.88
C PHE A 17 3.28 -5.77 20.15
N VAL A 18 4.55 -5.38 20.16
CA VAL A 18 5.48 -5.53 21.29
C VAL A 18 5.21 -4.45 22.33
N GLN A 19 5.00 -3.20 21.90
CA GLN A 19 4.62 -2.06 22.75
C GLN A 19 3.46 -2.41 23.67
N ASN A 20 2.34 -2.90 23.12
CA ASN A 20 1.14 -3.18 23.92
C ASN A 20 1.39 -4.23 25.00
N ARG A 21 2.23 -5.23 24.70
CA ARG A 21 2.57 -6.31 25.65
C ARG A 21 3.54 -5.82 26.72
N VAL A 22 4.59 -5.11 26.33
CA VAL A 22 5.58 -4.56 27.28
C VAL A 22 4.92 -3.55 28.20
N ALA A 23 4.08 -2.65 27.67
CA ALA A 23 3.31 -1.71 28.48
C ALA A 23 2.44 -2.45 29.51
N LYS A 24 1.73 -3.51 29.10
CA LYS A 24 0.89 -4.26 30.03
C LYS A 24 1.69 -4.98 31.12
N ILE A 25 2.84 -5.56 30.77
CA ILE A 25 3.72 -6.24 31.72
C ILE A 25 4.30 -5.23 32.72
N GLN A 26 4.78 -4.08 32.25
CA GLN A 26 5.33 -3.03 33.10
C GLN A 26 4.27 -2.39 34.00
N GLU A 27 3.03 -2.23 33.51
CA GLU A 27 1.88 -1.77 34.32
C GLU A 27 1.56 -2.73 35.46
N LEU A 28 1.52 -4.05 35.18
CA LEU A 28 1.19 -5.06 36.18
C LEU A 28 2.33 -5.28 37.20
N TYR A 29 3.58 -5.04 36.82
CA TYR A 29 4.77 -5.33 37.62
C TYR A 29 5.79 -4.17 37.61
N PRO A 30 5.47 -3.02 38.23
CA PRO A 30 6.19 -1.76 38.00
C PRO A 30 7.65 -1.68 38.52
N ASN A 31 8.17 -2.67 39.23
CA ASN A 31 9.54 -2.65 39.76
C ASN A 31 10.23 -4.02 39.70
N GLN A 32 9.89 -4.86 38.72
CA GLN A 32 10.41 -6.21 38.65
C GLN A 32 11.78 -6.27 37.96
N LEU A 33 12.74 -6.95 38.60
CA LEU A 33 14.04 -7.23 37.99
C LEU A 33 13.94 -8.48 37.11
N TRP A 34 13.94 -8.28 35.79
CA TRP A 34 13.95 -9.36 34.82
C TRP A 34 15.38 -9.83 34.54
N ARG A 35 15.62 -11.14 34.69
CA ARG A 35 16.91 -11.78 34.39
C ARG A 35 16.73 -12.83 33.31
N HIS A 36 17.81 -13.09 32.57
CA HIS A 36 17.83 -14.13 31.54
C HIS A 36 18.29 -15.44 32.15
N VAL A 37 17.52 -16.52 31.94
CA VAL A 37 17.95 -17.88 32.25
C VAL A 37 18.58 -18.50 30.99
N PRO A 38 19.83 -19.02 31.05
CA PRO A 38 20.43 -19.77 29.95
C PRO A 38 19.56 -20.95 29.48
N SER A 39 19.57 -21.26 28.18
CA SER A 39 18.72 -22.32 27.62
C SER A 39 18.98 -23.70 28.22
N ASP A 40 20.23 -24.01 28.57
CA ASP A 40 20.63 -25.24 29.24
C ASP A 40 20.15 -25.33 30.70
N GLN A 41 19.74 -24.20 31.28
CA GLN A 41 19.22 -24.09 32.65
C GLN A 41 17.72 -23.75 32.69
N ASN A 42 17.04 -23.67 31.54
CA ASN A 42 15.62 -23.34 31.47
C ASN A 42 14.77 -24.61 31.37
N PRO A 43 14.08 -25.05 32.44
CA PRO A 43 13.24 -26.25 32.37
C PRO A 43 12.10 -26.12 31.35
N ALA A 44 11.62 -24.90 31.05
CA ALA A 44 10.59 -24.68 30.05
C ALA A 44 11.04 -24.99 28.61
N ASP A 45 12.35 -24.98 28.33
CA ASP A 45 12.89 -25.35 27.02
C ASP A 45 12.65 -26.84 26.72
N LEU A 46 12.69 -27.72 27.75
CA LEU A 46 12.48 -29.17 27.58
C LEU A 46 11.09 -29.49 27.00
N VAL A 47 10.05 -28.82 27.52
CA VAL A 47 8.67 -29.05 27.05
C VAL A 47 8.37 -28.29 25.77
N SER A 48 8.91 -27.07 25.60
CA SER A 48 8.65 -26.28 24.38
C SER A 48 9.38 -26.78 23.15
N ARG A 49 10.56 -27.41 23.30
CA ARG A 49 11.31 -28.03 22.19
C ARG A 49 10.94 -29.50 21.95
N GLY A 50 10.27 -30.12 22.91
CA GLY A 50 9.91 -31.53 22.89
C GLY A 50 11.01 -32.41 23.49
N VAL A 51 10.61 -33.32 24.37
CA VAL A 51 11.47 -34.33 24.99
C VAL A 51 10.69 -35.63 25.12
N ASP A 52 11.34 -36.76 24.85
CA ASP A 52 10.71 -38.08 25.01
C ASP A 52 10.30 -38.29 26.48
N PRO A 53 9.10 -38.85 26.76
CA PRO A 53 8.63 -39.06 28.13
C PRO A 53 9.62 -39.83 29.02
N ASP A 54 10.26 -40.86 28.46
CA ASP A 54 11.24 -41.68 29.19
C ASP A 54 12.50 -40.88 29.57
N LYS A 55 12.92 -39.96 28.69
CA LYS A 55 14.05 -39.06 28.95
C LYS A 55 13.67 -37.96 29.93
N LEU A 56 12.42 -37.49 29.91
CA LEU A 56 11.92 -36.48 30.84
C LEU A 56 11.99 -36.97 32.29
N LEU A 57 11.63 -38.24 32.54
CA LEU A 57 11.72 -38.85 33.87
C LEU A 57 13.15 -38.83 34.45
N GLN A 58 14.16 -38.76 33.58
CA GLN A 58 15.57 -38.68 33.95
C GLN A 58 16.10 -37.23 34.05
N GLN A 59 15.30 -36.22 33.68
CA GLN A 59 15.71 -34.82 33.72
C GLN A 59 15.60 -34.22 35.13
N ASN A 60 16.73 -34.15 35.81
CA ASN A 60 16.80 -33.49 37.13
C ASN A 60 16.38 -32.01 37.07
N LEU A 61 16.75 -31.31 35.99
CA LEU A 61 16.44 -29.87 35.79
C LEU A 61 14.93 -29.59 35.77
N TRP A 62 14.13 -30.49 35.19
CA TRP A 62 12.67 -30.30 35.10
C TRP A 62 12.00 -30.37 36.47
N PHE A 63 12.35 -31.39 37.26
CA PHE A 63 11.70 -31.65 38.55
C PHE A 63 12.25 -30.80 39.69
N ASN A 64 13.55 -30.48 39.66
CA ASN A 64 14.21 -29.77 40.75
C ASN A 64 14.58 -28.32 40.43
N GLY A 65 14.44 -27.91 39.16
CA GLY A 65 14.81 -26.58 38.70
C GLY A 65 16.33 -26.36 38.68
N PRO A 66 16.77 -25.18 38.22
CA PRO A 66 18.18 -24.82 38.21
C PRO A 66 18.68 -24.45 39.61
N THR A 67 19.91 -24.84 39.92
CA THR A 67 20.53 -24.71 41.25
C THR A 67 20.68 -23.26 41.72
N PHE A 68 20.83 -22.31 40.79
CA PHE A 68 21.00 -20.90 41.12
C PHE A 68 19.77 -20.27 41.81
N LEU A 69 18.58 -20.87 41.68
CA LEU A 69 17.38 -20.37 42.37
C LEU A 69 17.41 -20.61 43.88
N SER A 70 18.22 -21.56 44.36
CA SER A 70 18.33 -21.89 45.78
C SER A 70 19.36 -21.05 46.53
N GLY A 71 20.31 -20.41 45.82
CA GLY A 71 21.47 -19.74 46.41
C GLY A 71 21.63 -18.26 46.05
N ASP A 72 20.66 -17.65 45.36
CA ASP A 72 20.74 -16.28 44.82
C ASP A 72 21.96 -16.00 43.90
N ASP A 73 22.68 -17.04 43.48
CA ASP A 73 23.87 -16.96 42.63
C ASP A 73 23.48 -16.99 41.15
N TYR A 74 22.78 -15.95 40.70
CA TYR A 74 22.27 -15.87 39.34
C TYR A 74 23.39 -15.81 38.30
N PRO A 75 23.29 -16.55 37.18
CA PRO A 75 24.29 -16.51 36.13
C PRO A 75 24.41 -15.10 35.53
N ASN A 76 25.53 -14.43 35.80
CA ASN A 76 25.86 -13.13 35.23
C ASN A 76 26.34 -13.30 33.79
N ARG A 77 25.42 -13.32 32.83
CA ARG A 77 25.77 -13.08 31.43
C ARG A 77 25.87 -11.57 31.20
N THR A 78 27.10 -11.06 31.10
CA THR A 78 27.38 -9.83 30.36
C THR A 78 27.05 -10.11 28.90
N ILE A 79 25.88 -9.64 28.46
CA ILE A 79 25.45 -9.82 27.08
C ILE A 79 26.34 -8.94 26.20
N ASN A 80 27.13 -9.56 25.33
CA ASN A 80 27.85 -8.83 24.29
C ASN A 80 26.82 -8.41 23.22
N CYS A 81 26.30 -7.18 23.33
CA CYS A 81 25.15 -6.68 22.55
C CYS A 81 25.34 -6.66 21.02
N ARG A 82 26.51 -7.04 20.49
CA ARG A 82 26.83 -6.91 19.06
C ARG A 82 26.28 -8.04 18.16
N GLU A 83 26.06 -9.25 18.66
CA GLU A 83 25.72 -10.40 17.79
C GLU A 83 24.22 -10.59 17.52
N LYS A 84 23.33 -9.85 18.22
CA LYS A 84 21.86 -9.91 18.00
C LYS A 84 21.20 -8.54 17.84
N LEU A 85 22.01 -7.54 17.48
CA LEU A 85 21.56 -6.16 17.36
C LEU A 85 20.53 -5.99 16.24
N ASP A 86 20.70 -6.69 15.11
CA ASP A 86 19.83 -6.55 13.94
C ASP A 86 18.42 -7.11 14.16
N GLU A 87 18.33 -8.28 14.81
CA GLU A 87 17.05 -8.92 15.13
C GLU A 87 16.27 -8.09 16.17
N TYR A 88 16.96 -7.47 17.13
CA TYR A 88 16.37 -6.52 18.08
C TYR A 88 15.99 -5.18 17.44
N ASN A 89 16.85 -4.61 16.59
CA ASN A 89 16.59 -3.35 15.88
C ASN A 89 15.32 -3.44 15.03
N SER A 90 15.01 -4.63 14.52
CA SER A 90 13.75 -4.87 13.80
C SER A 90 12.51 -4.71 14.66
N GLU A 91 12.59 -4.79 16.00
CA GLU A 91 11.44 -4.61 16.90
C GLU A 91 11.24 -3.17 17.37
N LEU A 92 12.26 -2.31 17.16
CA LEU A 92 12.11 -0.88 17.31
C LEU A 92 11.17 -0.35 16.23
N LYS A 93 10.41 0.70 16.55
CA LYS A 93 9.81 1.51 15.50
C LYS A 93 10.94 2.00 14.62
N ASN A 94 10.81 1.83 13.30
CA ASN A 94 11.68 2.52 12.36
C ASN A 94 11.45 4.02 12.58
N CYS A 95 12.27 4.63 13.43
CA CYS A 95 12.42 6.07 13.44
C CYS A 95 13.14 6.40 12.13
N VAL A 96 12.36 6.55 11.05
CA VAL A 96 12.76 7.50 10.03
C VAL A 96 12.92 8.81 10.79
N ASN A 97 14.18 9.20 11.00
CA ASN A 97 14.55 10.49 11.56
C ASN A 97 14.07 11.58 10.61
N GLU A 98 12.78 11.91 10.62
CA GLU A 98 12.35 13.26 10.35
C GLU A 98 12.47 14.02 11.67
N ARG A 99 13.70 14.43 11.98
CA ARG A 99 13.87 15.65 12.78
C ARG A 99 13.17 16.73 11.99
N ILE A 100 11.99 17.11 12.48
CA ILE A 100 11.25 18.30 12.08
C ILE A 100 12.12 19.50 12.50
N GLU A 101 13.08 19.86 11.68
CA GLU A 101 13.78 21.13 11.74
C GLU A 101 13.54 21.85 10.41
N ASN A 102 12.76 22.93 10.51
CA ASN A 102 12.42 23.92 9.48
C ASN A 102 11.38 23.48 8.44
N PHE A 103 10.17 24.03 8.59
CA PHE A 103 9.19 24.12 7.50
C PHE A 103 9.74 25.02 6.40
N GLN A 104 10.52 24.46 5.47
CA GLN A 104 10.63 25.00 4.12
C GLN A 104 9.55 24.33 3.27
N SER A 105 8.76 25.15 2.58
CA SER A 105 7.88 24.70 1.50
C SER A 105 8.74 24.06 0.42
N VAL A 106 8.94 22.74 0.49
CA VAL A 106 9.53 21.95 -0.58
C VAL A 106 8.40 21.60 -1.54
N LEU A 107 8.42 22.22 -2.73
CA LEU A 107 7.73 21.65 -3.89
C LEU A 107 8.45 20.34 -4.20
N ASN A 108 7.94 19.23 -3.68
CA ASN A 108 8.36 17.90 -4.08
C ASN A 108 7.88 17.72 -5.53
N ILE A 109 8.75 18.04 -6.49
CA ILE A 109 8.69 17.48 -7.84
C ILE A 109 9.24 16.04 -7.74
N HIS A 110 8.63 15.22 -6.89
CA HIS A 110 8.72 13.79 -7.12
C HIS A 110 7.77 13.50 -8.27
N VAL A 111 8.23 12.71 -9.24
CA VAL A 111 7.33 11.94 -10.11
C VAL A 111 6.30 11.35 -9.16
N ASN A 112 5.03 11.72 -9.34
CA ASN A 112 3.96 11.40 -8.40
C ASN A 112 3.78 9.88 -8.33
N ASP A 113 4.57 9.20 -7.49
CA ASP A 113 4.54 7.76 -7.24
C ASP A 113 3.46 7.37 -6.24
N PHE A 114 2.54 8.31 -5.95
CA PHE A 114 1.38 8.08 -5.08
C PHE A 114 0.66 6.75 -5.37
N LEU A 115 0.53 6.37 -6.65
CA LEU A 115 -0.09 5.09 -7.01
C LEU A 115 0.75 3.90 -6.53
N ASN A 116 2.07 3.94 -6.76
CA ASN A 116 2.99 2.89 -6.32
C ASN A 116 3.03 2.79 -4.80
N ASP A 117 3.11 3.92 -4.11
CA ASP A 117 3.06 3.97 -2.64
C ASP A 117 1.76 3.37 -2.11
N LEU A 118 0.63 3.76 -2.70
CA LEU A 118 -0.70 3.25 -2.35
C LEU A 118 -0.81 1.74 -2.56
N LEU A 119 -0.33 1.22 -3.70
CA LEU A 119 -0.35 -0.21 -4.01
C LEU A 119 0.57 -1.01 -3.07
N ASN A 120 1.68 -0.42 -2.64
CA ASN A 120 2.62 -1.03 -1.69
C ASN A 120 2.11 -1.05 -0.24
N LEU A 121 1.04 -0.32 0.10
CA LEU A 121 0.44 -0.35 1.44
C LEU A 121 -0.17 -1.72 1.80
N SER A 122 -0.70 -2.44 0.83
CA SER A 122 -1.38 -3.72 1.07
C SER A 122 -1.55 -4.54 -0.20
N ASN A 123 -1.43 -5.86 -0.09
CA ASN A 123 -1.81 -6.80 -1.15
C ASN A 123 -3.33 -7.06 -1.25
N ASN A 124 -4.14 -6.47 -0.37
CA ASN A 124 -5.58 -6.65 -0.35
C ASN A 124 -6.28 -5.52 -1.12
N TYR A 125 -6.92 -5.89 -2.22
CA TYR A 125 -7.66 -4.96 -3.08
C TYR A 125 -8.71 -4.13 -2.32
N ILE A 126 -9.50 -4.79 -1.44
CA ILE A 126 -10.54 -4.11 -0.66
C ILE A 126 -9.92 -3.13 0.35
N THR A 127 -8.75 -3.43 0.90
CA THR A 127 -8.02 -2.52 1.78
C THR A 127 -7.58 -1.26 1.02
N ILE A 128 -7.00 -1.41 -0.18
CA ILE A 128 -6.61 -0.26 -1.01
C ILE A 128 -7.83 0.60 -1.35
N LEU A 129 -8.95 -0.02 -1.75
CA LEU A 129 -10.18 0.71 -2.04
C LEU A 129 -10.69 1.47 -0.81
N ARG A 130 -10.67 0.87 0.38
CA ARG A 130 -11.05 1.55 1.64
C ARG A 130 -10.19 2.79 1.88
N VAL A 131 -8.87 2.65 1.74
CA VAL A 131 -7.92 3.77 1.91
C VAL A 131 -8.25 4.90 0.93
N LEU A 132 -8.41 4.60 -0.36
CA LEU A 132 -8.79 5.59 -1.38
C LEU A 132 -10.14 6.24 -1.09
N SER A 133 -11.16 5.46 -0.71
CA SER A 133 -12.48 5.99 -0.38
C SER A 133 -12.42 6.96 0.80
N PHE A 134 -11.62 6.66 1.84
CA PHE A 134 -11.42 7.60 2.95
C PHE A 134 -10.64 8.85 2.53
N ILE A 135 -9.60 8.73 1.70
CA ILE A 135 -8.88 9.89 1.14
C ILE A 135 -9.86 10.79 0.38
N PHE A 136 -10.69 10.22 -0.49
CA PHE A 136 -11.68 10.99 -1.24
C PHE A 136 -12.71 11.65 -0.33
N ARG A 137 -13.27 10.92 0.64
CA ARG A 137 -14.19 11.50 1.62
C ARG A 137 -13.54 12.65 2.39
N PHE A 138 -12.29 12.48 2.82
CA PHE A 138 -11.54 13.52 3.51
C PHE A 138 -11.43 14.78 2.66
N VAL A 139 -11.00 14.65 1.40
CA VAL A 139 -10.89 15.78 0.46
C VAL A 139 -12.23 16.46 0.21
N GLU A 140 -13.33 15.72 0.05
CA GLU A 140 -14.65 16.33 -0.12
C GLU A 140 -15.12 17.04 1.16
N ASN A 141 -14.86 16.46 2.34
CA ASN A 141 -15.17 17.08 3.62
C ASN A 141 -14.36 18.36 3.91
N LEU A 142 -13.20 18.54 3.28
CA LEU A 142 -12.44 19.80 3.33
C LEU A 142 -13.10 20.90 2.48
N LYS A 143 -13.83 20.54 1.43
CA LYS A 143 -14.49 21.49 0.51
C LYS A 143 -15.91 21.85 0.95
N GLY A 144 -16.59 20.96 1.67
CA GLY A 144 -18.00 21.09 2.03
C GLY A 144 -18.26 21.62 3.45
N ILE A 145 -19.41 22.27 3.62
CA ILE A 145 -19.94 22.68 4.94
C ILE A 145 -20.53 21.46 5.67
N ASN A 146 -21.22 20.59 4.94
CA ASN A 146 -21.82 19.37 5.48
C ASN A 146 -20.83 18.20 5.38
N LYS A 147 -20.27 17.79 6.51
CA LYS A 147 -19.28 16.72 6.58
C LYS A 147 -19.96 15.36 6.66
N VAL A 148 -19.48 14.42 5.86
CA VAL A 148 -19.93 13.02 5.86
C VAL A 148 -19.06 12.22 6.83
N ALA A 149 -19.70 11.48 7.73
CA ALA A 149 -19.07 10.58 8.70
C ALA A 149 -19.77 9.22 8.72
N GLY A 150 -19.13 8.20 9.32
CA GLY A 150 -19.69 6.85 9.45
C GLY A 150 -19.11 5.83 8.47
N PRO A 151 -19.78 4.68 8.24
CA PRO A 151 -19.32 3.65 7.32
C PRO A 151 -19.14 4.15 5.88
N LEU A 152 -18.25 3.52 5.13
CA LEU A 152 -18.09 3.78 3.70
C LEU A 152 -19.31 3.27 2.92
N THR A 153 -19.79 4.09 1.97
CA THR A 153 -20.91 3.74 1.10
C THR A 153 -20.42 3.06 -0.18
N THR A 154 -21.28 2.27 -0.83
CA THR A 154 -20.96 1.61 -2.11
C THR A 154 -20.52 2.59 -3.18
N LYS A 155 -21.14 3.77 -3.25
CA LYS A 155 -20.77 4.83 -4.21
C LYS A 155 -19.34 5.33 -4.02
N GLU A 156 -18.85 5.36 -2.79
CA GLU A 156 -17.46 5.77 -2.50
C GLU A 156 -16.46 4.68 -2.89
N PHE A 157 -16.86 3.41 -2.78
CA PHE A 157 -16.06 2.29 -3.31
C PHE A 157 -16.03 2.32 -4.83
N GLU A 158 -17.16 2.49 -5.50
CA GLU A 158 -17.24 2.59 -6.97
C GLU A 158 -16.38 3.74 -7.52
N LYS A 159 -16.41 4.90 -6.84
CA LYS A 159 -15.57 6.05 -7.18
C LYS A 159 -14.08 5.73 -7.01
N ALA A 160 -13.69 5.08 -5.89
CA ALA A 160 -12.32 4.68 -5.62
C ALA A 160 -11.81 3.64 -6.64
N GLU A 161 -12.61 2.63 -6.92
CA GLU A 161 -12.32 1.57 -7.88
C GLU A 161 -12.13 2.14 -9.28
N THR A 162 -13.08 2.94 -9.76
CA THR A 162 -13.00 3.58 -11.08
C THR A 162 -11.73 4.43 -11.21
N TYR A 163 -11.37 5.16 -10.16
CA TYR A 163 -10.15 5.96 -10.15
C TYR A 163 -8.89 5.09 -10.21
N LEU A 164 -8.82 4.07 -9.36
CA LEU A 164 -7.66 3.17 -9.28
C LEU A 164 -7.42 2.47 -10.62
N VAL A 165 -8.47 1.87 -11.20
CA VAL A 165 -8.41 1.21 -12.51
C VAL A 165 -7.93 2.17 -13.58
N LYS A 166 -8.50 3.39 -13.65
CA LYS A 166 -8.06 4.40 -14.62
C LYS A 166 -6.61 4.78 -14.45
N LYS A 167 -6.12 4.93 -13.21
CA LYS A 167 -4.74 5.31 -12.94
C LYS A 167 -3.74 4.23 -13.33
N VAL A 168 -4.03 2.98 -12.99
CA VAL A 168 -3.21 1.84 -13.44
C VAL A 168 -3.25 1.74 -14.95
N GLN A 169 -4.41 1.91 -15.58
CA GLN A 169 -4.53 1.89 -17.04
C GLN A 169 -3.74 3.01 -17.71
N GLU A 170 -3.77 4.22 -17.16
CA GLU A 170 -2.98 5.35 -17.65
C GLU A 170 -1.47 5.12 -17.58
N GLN A 171 -0.99 4.39 -16.57
CA GLN A 171 0.43 4.07 -16.42
C GLN A 171 0.85 2.93 -17.35
N GLU A 172 0.16 1.80 -17.30
CA GLU A 172 0.54 0.57 -18.01
C GLU A 172 0.16 0.59 -19.51
N PHE A 173 -0.96 1.21 -19.86
CA PHE A 173 -1.53 1.21 -21.22
C PHE A 173 -1.56 2.62 -21.84
N SER A 174 -0.62 3.48 -21.47
CA SER A 174 -0.54 4.86 -21.96
C SER A 174 -0.55 4.95 -23.50
N SER A 175 0.21 4.07 -24.16
CA SER A 175 0.28 3.96 -25.63
C SER A 175 -1.09 3.63 -26.22
N ASP A 176 -1.76 2.59 -25.72
CA ASP A 176 -3.05 2.14 -26.25
C ASP A 176 -4.15 3.18 -26.02
N ILE A 177 -4.14 3.83 -24.86
CA ILE A 177 -5.05 4.93 -24.55
C ILE A 177 -4.84 6.09 -25.54
N ASN A 178 -3.58 6.42 -25.86
CA ASN A 178 -3.28 7.45 -26.84
C ASN A 178 -3.76 7.05 -28.24
N HIS A 179 -3.52 5.81 -28.67
CA HIS A 179 -4.05 5.31 -29.94
C HIS A 179 -5.58 5.38 -29.98
N LEU A 180 -6.28 4.93 -28.94
CA LEU A 180 -7.74 5.00 -28.85
C LEU A 180 -8.26 6.44 -28.90
N LYS A 181 -7.55 7.41 -28.30
CA LYS A 181 -7.90 8.83 -28.37
C LYS A 181 -7.75 9.43 -29.78
N THR A 182 -6.90 8.84 -30.62
CA THR A 182 -6.70 9.29 -32.02
C THR A 182 -7.78 8.80 -32.97
N VAL A 183 -8.51 7.74 -32.61
CA VAL A 183 -9.59 7.19 -33.43
C VAL A 183 -10.87 8.00 -33.20
N HIS A 184 -11.47 8.50 -34.28
CA HIS A 184 -12.80 9.12 -34.24
C HIS A 184 -13.83 8.13 -34.80
N ILE A 185 -14.72 7.65 -33.94
CA ILE A 185 -15.86 6.82 -34.33
C ILE A 185 -17.10 7.69 -34.25
N GLU A 186 -17.86 7.73 -35.35
CA GLU A 186 -19.12 8.47 -35.43
C GLU A 186 -20.18 7.60 -36.06
N LEU A 187 -21.39 7.62 -35.48
CA LEU A 187 -22.54 6.96 -36.05
C LEU A 187 -23.07 7.79 -37.22
N VAL A 188 -23.30 7.13 -38.35
CA VAL A 188 -23.82 7.74 -39.57
C VAL A 188 -25.21 7.15 -39.86
N SER A 189 -26.15 7.97 -40.35
CA SER A 189 -27.55 7.57 -40.56
C SER A 189 -27.72 6.48 -41.61
N ASP A 190 -26.87 6.47 -42.63
CA ASP A 190 -26.92 5.56 -43.78
C ASP A 190 -25.57 5.55 -44.53
N LEU A 191 -25.47 4.70 -45.56
CA LEU A 191 -24.27 4.53 -46.37
C LEU A 191 -24.28 5.40 -47.65
N THR A 192 -24.79 6.63 -47.58
CA THR A 192 -24.79 7.57 -48.72
C THR A 192 -23.62 8.56 -48.68
N SER A 193 -23.32 9.18 -49.83
CA SER A 193 -22.32 10.26 -49.94
C SER A 193 -22.67 11.46 -49.06
N GLN A 194 -23.95 11.83 -48.97
CA GLN A 194 -24.42 12.97 -48.17
C GLN A 194 -24.20 12.74 -46.68
N ALA A 195 -24.56 11.55 -46.19
CA ALA A 195 -24.37 11.20 -44.78
C ALA A 195 -22.88 11.17 -44.41
N PHE A 196 -22.02 10.67 -45.30
CA PHE A 196 -20.56 10.75 -45.13
C PHE A 196 -20.06 12.20 -45.11
N ILE A 197 -20.47 13.07 -46.05
CA ILE A 197 -20.05 14.48 -46.07
C ILE A 197 -20.48 15.19 -44.79
N ALA A 198 -21.70 14.93 -44.31
CA ALA A 198 -22.19 15.50 -43.07
C ALA A 198 -21.35 15.04 -41.86
N ALA A 199 -20.98 13.76 -41.80
CA ALA A 199 -20.08 13.22 -40.77
C ALA A 199 -18.68 13.84 -40.86
N LEU A 200 -18.11 13.94 -42.06
CA LEU A 200 -16.81 14.56 -42.29
C LEU A 200 -16.78 16.04 -41.87
N LYS A 201 -17.85 16.80 -42.16
CA LYS A 201 -18.01 18.19 -41.71
C LYS A 201 -18.04 18.28 -40.18
N ARG A 202 -18.78 17.40 -39.51
CA ARG A 202 -18.83 17.36 -38.05
C ARG A 202 -17.50 16.93 -37.44
N PHE A 203 -16.78 16.00 -38.06
CA PHE A 203 -15.42 15.65 -37.68
C PHE A 203 -14.49 16.85 -37.77
N MET A 204 -14.45 17.54 -38.92
CA MET A 204 -13.57 18.70 -39.11
C MET A 204 -13.91 19.88 -38.19
N ALA A 205 -15.19 20.07 -37.87
CA ALA A 205 -15.61 21.08 -36.90
C ALA A 205 -15.06 20.81 -35.48
N ARG A 206 -14.90 19.54 -35.10
CA ARG A 206 -14.38 19.15 -33.78
C ARG A 206 -12.87 18.98 -33.72
N ARG A 207 -12.25 18.49 -34.80
CA ARG A 207 -10.84 18.07 -34.83
C ARG A 207 -9.95 18.94 -35.73
N GLY A 208 -10.54 19.89 -36.45
CA GLY A 208 -9.85 20.71 -37.45
C GLY A 208 -9.89 20.11 -38.85
N LYS A 209 -9.51 20.90 -39.86
CA LYS A 209 -9.51 20.47 -41.26
C LYS A 209 -8.49 19.35 -41.50
N CYS A 210 -8.90 18.30 -42.20
CA CYS A 210 -7.98 17.24 -42.62
C CYS A 210 -7.00 17.77 -43.67
N ALA A 211 -5.69 17.58 -43.44
CA ALA A 211 -4.68 17.87 -44.45
C ALA A 211 -4.66 16.83 -45.58
N LYS A 212 -4.90 15.55 -45.23
CA LYS A 212 -5.01 14.43 -46.17
C LYS A 212 -6.16 13.53 -45.71
N LEU A 213 -6.90 13.00 -46.67
CA LEU A 213 -7.98 12.04 -46.44
C LEU A 213 -7.72 10.84 -47.33
N PHE A 214 -7.69 9.65 -46.72
CA PHE A 214 -7.56 8.37 -47.41
C PHE A 214 -8.84 7.58 -47.17
N SER A 215 -9.40 7.02 -48.23
CA SER A 215 -10.55 6.11 -48.20
C SER A 215 -10.29 4.96 -49.15
N ASP A 216 -11.09 3.91 -49.04
CA ASP A 216 -11.18 2.92 -50.11
C ASP A 216 -12.01 3.47 -51.30
N ASN A 217 -12.28 2.60 -52.28
CA ASN A 217 -13.08 2.91 -53.48
C ASN A 217 -14.60 2.71 -53.26
N GLY A 218 -15.09 2.81 -52.01
CA GLY A 218 -16.52 2.75 -51.70
C GLY A 218 -17.31 3.81 -52.48
N LYS A 219 -18.48 3.42 -53.01
CA LYS A 219 -19.30 4.29 -53.89
C LYS A 219 -19.71 5.60 -53.21
N ASN A 220 -19.98 5.56 -51.90
CA ASN A 220 -20.27 6.72 -51.07
C ASN A 220 -19.08 7.69 -50.97
N PHE A 221 -17.84 7.20 -50.86
CA PHE A 221 -16.65 8.05 -50.82
C PHE A 221 -16.32 8.65 -52.19
N VAL A 222 -16.45 7.85 -53.26
CA VAL A 222 -16.26 8.34 -54.64
C VAL A 222 -17.30 9.41 -54.99
N GLY A 223 -18.57 9.18 -54.64
CA GLY A 223 -19.64 10.16 -54.82
C GLY A 223 -19.36 11.44 -54.04
N ALA A 224 -18.98 11.33 -52.77
CA ALA A 224 -18.62 12.48 -51.95
C ALA A 224 -17.44 13.29 -52.51
N SER A 225 -16.40 12.61 -53.01
CA SER A 225 -15.27 13.28 -53.68
C SER A 225 -15.72 14.11 -54.89
N ASN A 226 -16.63 13.58 -55.71
CA ASN A 226 -17.14 14.32 -56.87
C ASN A 226 -17.95 15.55 -56.46
N GLU A 227 -18.81 15.42 -55.45
CA GLU A 227 -19.59 16.56 -54.92
C GLU A 227 -18.70 17.65 -54.32
N ILE A 228 -17.69 17.27 -53.53
CA ILE A 228 -16.74 18.23 -52.94
C ILE A 228 -15.97 18.97 -54.04
N LYS A 229 -15.50 18.25 -55.07
CA LYS A 229 -14.81 18.87 -56.22
C LYS A 229 -15.70 19.84 -56.98
N ASN A 230 -16.97 19.51 -57.17
CA ASN A 230 -17.93 20.38 -57.85
C ASN A 230 -18.27 21.64 -57.03
N SER A 231 -18.21 21.55 -55.70
CA SER A 231 -18.49 22.69 -54.80
C SER A 231 -17.32 23.68 -54.67
N LEU A 232 -16.14 23.33 -55.18
CA LEU A 232 -14.92 24.15 -55.17
C LEU A 232 -14.65 24.84 -56.53
N LYS A 233 -15.53 24.62 -57.51
CA LYS A 233 -15.56 25.36 -58.78
C LYS A 233 -16.47 26.59 -58.64
#